data_AF-A0A314YCI8-F1
#
_entry.id   AF-A0A314YCI8-F1
#
_cell.length_a   1.000
_cell.length_b   1.000
_cell.length_c   1.000
_cell.angle_alpha   90.00
_cell.angle_beta   90.00
_cell.angle_gamma   90.00
#
_symmetry.space_group_name_H-M   'P 1'
#
loop_
_entity.id
_entity.type
_entity.pdbx_description
1 polymer ?
#
loop_
_entity_poly.entity_id
_entity_poly.type
_entity_poly.pdbx_seq_one_letter_code
_entity_poly.pdbx_strand_id
1 'polypeptide(L)' 'MWQLLELHSRLCANSHTCRVPLCRNFKERIKKQSKKDEIRWKMLVKKILTTKRITGAPFISSAMVSSLWQ' A
#
# COMPACT_ATOMS: atom_id res chain seq x y z
N MET A 1 6.80 -4.25 -13.06
CA MET A 1 5.34 -4.27 -12.78
C MET A 1 5.06 -4.76 -11.36
N TRP A 2 5.45 -4.00 -10.31
CA TRP A 2 5.26 -4.44 -8.91
C TRP A 2 4.76 -3.34 -7.97
N GLN A 3 4.50 -2.14 -8.50
CA GLN A 3 4.20 -0.94 -7.71
C GLN A 3 2.91 -1.08 -6.88
N LEU A 4 1.91 -1.80 -7.40
CA LEU A 4 0.65 -2.05 -6.68
C LEU A 4 0.86 -2.95 -5.47
N LEU A 5 1.63 -4.04 -5.63
CA LEU A 5 1.96 -4.98 -4.55
C LEU A 5 2.85 -4.32 -3.49
N GLU A 6 3.77 -3.45 -3.93
CA GLU A 6 4.59 -2.65 -3.03
C GLU A 6 3.75 -1.65 -2.22
N LEU A 7 2.82 -0.94 -2.88
CA LEU A 7 1.89 -0.03 -2.21
C LEU A 7 1.01 -0.79 -1.19
N HIS A 8 0.44 -1.93 -1.60
CA HIS A 8 -0.35 -2.78 -0.73
C HIS A 8 0.46 -3.23 0.49
N SER A 9 1.69 -3.73 0.29
CA SER A 9 2.53 -4.22 1.39
C SER A 9 2.93 -3.13 2.40
N ARG A 10 3.02 -1.87 1.96
CA ARG A 10 3.25 -0.70 2.85
C ARG A 10 2.02 -0.29 3.64
N LEU A 11 0.83 -0.44 3.06
CA LEU A 11 -0.45 -0.14 3.72
C LEU A 11 -0.95 -1.32 4.57
N CYS A 12 -0.49 -2.53 4.30
CA CYS A 12 -0.91 -3.75 4.97
C CYS A 12 -0.26 -3.86 6.37
N ALA A 13 -1.04 -3.52 7.40
CA ALA A 13 -0.63 -3.63 8.80
C ALA A 13 -0.44 -5.10 9.22
N ASN A 14 -1.40 -5.98 8.89
CA ASN A 14 -1.39 -7.39 9.30
C ASN A 14 -1.08 -8.36 8.16
N SER A 15 0.15 -8.89 8.14
CA SER A 15 0.59 -9.87 7.15
C SER A 15 0.04 -11.28 7.41
N HIS A 16 -0.49 -11.56 8.59
CA HIS A 16 -1.03 -12.88 8.95
C HIS A 16 -2.44 -13.11 8.41
N THR A 17 -3.23 -12.06 8.22
CA THR A 17 -4.59 -12.12 7.67
C THR A 17 -4.63 -11.75 6.19
N CYS A 18 -3.51 -11.27 5.64
CA CYS A 18 -3.43 -10.84 4.26
C CYS A 18 -3.38 -12.05 3.31
N ARG A 19 -4.41 -12.19 2.46
CA ARG A 19 -4.52 -13.25 1.46
C ARG A 19 -3.71 -12.98 0.19
N VAL A 20 -3.03 -11.82 0.10
CA VAL A 20 -2.26 -11.46 -1.10
C VAL A 20 -0.97 -12.28 -1.13
N PRO A 21 -0.81 -13.21 -2.08
CA PRO A 21 0.44 -13.91 -2.24
C PRO A 21 1.52 -12.86 -2.53
N LEU A 22 2.69 -12.98 -1.88
CA LEU A 22 3.84 -12.06 -1.93
C LEU A 22 3.79 -10.82 -1.03
N CYS A 23 2.69 -10.54 -0.31
CA CYS A 23 2.67 -9.41 0.65
C CYS A 23 3.81 -9.50 1.67
N ARG A 24 4.11 -10.71 2.18
CA ARG A 24 5.20 -10.93 3.15
C ARG A 24 6.59 -10.72 2.55
N ASN A 25 6.81 -11.23 1.34
CA ASN A 25 8.08 -11.07 0.60
C ASN A 25 8.38 -9.58 0.32
N PHE A 26 7.36 -8.82 -0.10
CA PHE A 26 7.51 -7.38 -0.30
C PHE A 26 7.75 -6.63 1.00
N LYS A 27 7.07 -7.00 2.10
CA LYS A 27 7.30 -6.38 3.41
C LYS A 27 8.74 -6.57 3.89
N GLU A 28 9.32 -7.75 3.67
CA GLU A 28 10.73 -8.00 3.96
C GLU A 28 11.66 -7.21 3.03
N ARG A 29 11.34 -7.15 1.74
CA ARG A 29 12.09 -6.37 0.75
C ARG A 29 12.09 -4.87 1.07
N ILE A 30 10.96 -4.33 1.53
CA ILE A 30 10.83 -2.93 1.98
C ILE A 30 11.67 -2.68 3.24
N LYS A 31 11.71 -3.62 4.19
CA LYS A 31 12.59 -3.50 5.38
C LYS A 31 14.09 -3.43 5.00
N LYS A 32 14.46 -4.08 3.89
CA LYS A 32 15.83 -4.06 3.33
C LYS A 32 16.10 -2.86 2.41
N GLN A 33 15.11 -2.02 2.09
CA GLN A 33 15.31 -0.84 1.24
C GLN A 33 16.02 0.30 1.96
N SER A 34 16.59 1.22 1.18
CA SER A 34 17.32 2.38 1.68
C SER A 34 16.38 3.42 2.32
N LYS A 35 16.92 4.23 3.26
CA LYS A 35 16.19 5.34 3.88
C LYS A 35 15.62 6.33 2.85
N LYS A 36 16.30 6.50 1.71
CA LYS A 36 15.85 7.36 0.60
C LYS A 36 14.55 6.86 -0.01
N ASP A 37 14.44 5.54 -0.19
CA ASP A 37 13.23 4.92 -0.73
C ASP A 37 12.07 4.99 0.27
N GLU A 38 12.37 4.84 1.57
CA GLU A 38 11.36 5.03 2.62
C GLU A 38 10.74 6.43 2.58
N ILE A 39 11.56 7.48 2.45
CA ILE A 39 11.09 8.88 2.35
C ILE A 39 10.27 9.09 1.08
N ARG A 40 10.77 8.61 -0.07
CA ARG A 40 10.07 8.72 -1.35
C ARG A 40 8.68 8.08 -1.27
N TRP A 41 8.59 6.92 -0.64
CA TRP A 41 7.33 6.20 -0.51
C TRP A 41 6.40 6.81 0.54
N LYS A 42 6.91 7.33 1.65
CA LYS A 42 6.10 8.12 2.59
C LYS A 42 5.44 9.31 1.89
N MET A 43 6.19 9.99 1.01
CA MET A 43 5.64 11.08 0.20
C MET A 43 4.59 10.59 -0.80
N LEU A 44 4.84 9.48 -1.50
CA LEU A 44 3.88 8.87 -2.44
C LEU A 44 2.58 8.46 -1.75
N VAL A 45 2.67 7.76 -0.61
CA VAL A 45 1.48 7.36 0.16
C VAL A 45 0.70 8.59 0.63
N LYS A 46 1.39 9.63 1.13
CA LYS A 46 0.74 10.89 1.51
C LYS A 46 0.01 11.53 0.33
N LYS A 47 0.64 11.61 -0.85
CA LYS A 47 0.00 12.14 -2.06
C LYS A 47 -1.22 11.30 -2.48
N ILE A 48 -1.10 9.97 -2.46
CA ILE A 48 -2.21 9.06 -2.79
C ILE A 48 -3.39 9.25 -1.83
N LEU A 49 -3.12 9.38 -0.53
CA LEU A 49 -4.17 9.62 0.48
C LEU A 49 -4.83 11.00 0.29
N THR A 50 -4.04 12.04 0.00
CA THR A 50 -4.58 13.38 -0.27
C THR A 50 -5.40 13.41 -1.55
N THR A 51 -4.93 12.78 -2.63
CA THR A 51 -5.65 12.70 -3.91
C THR A 51 -6.93 11.84 -3.79
N LYS A 52 -6.91 10.73 -3.04
CA LYS A 52 -8.13 9.94 -2.73
C LYS A 52 -9.21 10.77 -2.03
N ARG A 53 -8.83 11.82 -1.29
CA ARG A 53 -9.78 12.72 -0.62
C ARG A 53 -10.41 13.74 -1.57
N ILE A 54 -9.76 14.03 -2.70
CA ILE A 54 -10.17 15.06 -3.67
C ILE A 54 -10.90 14.42 -4.88
N THR A 55 -10.49 13.22 -5.28
CA THR A 55 -11.12 12.48 -6.36
C THR A 55 -12.09 11.48 -5.74
N GLY A 56 -13.38 11.83 -5.71
CA GLY A 56 -14.49 10.96 -5.31
C GLY A 56 -14.72 9.73 -6.21
N ALA A 57 -13.67 9.16 -6.79
CA ALA A 57 -13.71 7.97 -7.62
C ALA A 57 -12.56 7.01 -7.22
N PRO A 58 -12.87 5.74 -6.92
CA PRO A 58 -11.87 4.77 -6.51
C PRO A 58 -11.06 4.34 -7.73
N PHE A 59 -9.81 4.78 -7.84
CA PHE A 59 -8.85 4.15 -8.78
C PHE A 59 -8.41 2.74 -8.32
N ILE A 60 -9.19 2.10 -7.43
CA ILE A 60 -9.04 0.72 -7.00
C ILE A 60 -10.44 0.12 -7.05
N SER A 61 -10.81 -0.42 -8.21
CA SER A 61 -12.06 -1.14 -8.38
C SER A 61 -12.16 -2.31 -7.38
N SER A 62 -13.22 -2.23 -6.57
CA SER A 62 -14.10 -3.30 -6.10
C SER A 62 -13.69 -4.36 -5.07
N ALA A 63 -12.55 -4.28 -4.35
CA ALA A 63 -12.31 -5.28 -3.28
C ALA A 63 -11.67 -4.82 -1.98
N MET A 64 -11.14 -3.59 -1.86
CA MET A 64 -10.38 -3.18 -0.66
C MET A 64 -11.02 -2.05 0.16
N VAL A 65 -12.17 -1.52 -0.24
CA VAL A 65 -12.88 -0.48 0.53
C VAL A 65 -13.93 -1.04 1.50
N SER A 66 -14.25 -2.33 1.42
CA SER A 66 -15.17 -2.96 2.37
C SER A 66 -14.52 -3.28 3.74
N SER A 67 -13.20 -3.13 3.87
CA SER A 67 -12.46 -3.55 5.08
C SER A 67 -11.66 -2.42 5.73
N LEU A 68 -11.79 -1.18 5.28
CA LEU A 68 -11.15 -0.03 5.92
C LEU A 68 -12.10 0.73 6.87
N TRP A 69 -13.30 0.20 7.10
CA TRP A 69 -14.30 0.71 8.06
C TRP A 69 -15.07 -0.44 8.75
N GLN A 70 -14.37 -1.52 9.13
CA GLN A 70 -14.77 -2.42 10.22
C GLN A 70 -13.55 -3.13 10.79
#